data_AF-A0A916MS24-F1
#
_entry.id   AF-A0A916MS24-F1
#
_cell.length_a   1.000
_cell.length_b   1.000
_cell.length_c   1.000
_cell.angle_alpha   90.00
_cell.angle_beta   90.00
_cell.angle_gamma   90.00
#
_symmetry.space_group_name_H-M   'P 1'
#
loop_
_entity.id
_entity.type
_entity.pdbx_description
1 polymer ?
#
loop_
_entity_poly.entity_id
_entity_poly.type
_entity_poly.pdbx_seq_one_letter_code
_entity_poly.pdbx_strand_id
1 'polypeptide(L)'
;TEPWACVVAAYALEYRSGLKNGGATWILGAGGDKPFTISTGFDSVSHPGRLLLTNVPEPFANWLRTRAKELGIEVMEVPDVSTPPVEFVDDIVVLGADADLVEKVSPRLDQFGVMAIMADAPFSRKVSVDVGRVHYHRWLYIGNQGNDIAGAYKDVPARSNLKPGGKVWFVGAGGPMGRMHVQRAIDFSNPPSTIVCTDVSDMRLGELCDAFASDAKAKGIEFICLNPMNKADYEVKMSALKQKGFDDIVVLAPVAPVIADAATYLAPHGVMNVFAGVPRGTMVDLDLSETYLSNTRVIGHSASLMSDFELVLEKTNSGELSPNRSLAAIGSLTAAKDGLQAVKDAALAGKVVIYPNIKEMPLTRLEELKEKMPTVYAKLNAHGDWTNEAEEEFLRLMLP
;
A
#
# COMPACT_ATOMS: atom_id res chain seq x y z
N THR A 1 16.15 -10.64 5.01
CA THR A 1 14.87 -11.37 5.10
C THR A 1 13.70 -10.47 5.49
N GLU A 2 13.81 -9.64 6.54
CA GLU A 2 12.70 -8.74 6.97
C GLU A 2 12.12 -7.84 5.87
N PRO A 3 12.90 -7.13 5.01
CA PRO A 3 12.29 -6.28 3.99
C PRO A 3 11.40 -7.05 3.00
N TRP A 4 11.78 -8.29 2.69
CA TRP A 4 10.98 -9.17 1.85
C TRP A 4 9.69 -9.63 2.52
N ALA A 5 9.71 -9.85 3.84
CA ALA A 5 8.50 -10.19 4.59
C ALA A 5 7.47 -9.05 4.48
N CYS A 6 7.89 -7.80 4.64
CA CYS A 6 7.01 -6.64 4.46
C CYS A 6 6.48 -6.51 3.02
N VAL A 7 7.32 -6.79 2.01
CA VAL A 7 6.89 -6.77 0.59
C VAL A 7 5.84 -7.85 0.33
N VAL A 8 6.05 -9.06 0.83
CA VAL A 8 5.09 -10.17 0.67
C VAL A 8 3.79 -9.88 1.41
N ALA A 9 3.89 -9.40 2.66
CA ALA A 9 2.75 -9.02 3.49
C ALA A 9 1.85 -7.99 2.82
N ALA A 10 2.43 -7.02 2.09
CA ALA A 10 1.71 -5.98 1.38
C ALA A 10 0.68 -6.49 0.34
N TYR A 11 0.78 -7.77 -0.06
CA TYR A 11 -0.13 -8.41 -1.02
C TYR A 11 -1.00 -9.53 -0.42
N ALA A 12 -0.88 -9.77 0.89
CA ALA A 12 -1.67 -10.74 1.65
C ALA A 12 -2.57 -10.05 2.69
N LEU A 13 -2.77 -8.74 2.56
CA LEU A 13 -3.56 -7.95 3.50
C LEU A 13 -5.03 -8.28 3.38
N GLU A 14 -5.64 -8.64 4.51
CA GLU A 14 -7.07 -8.82 4.63
C GLU A 14 -7.72 -7.59 5.26
N TYR A 15 -8.78 -7.09 4.64
CA TYR A 15 -9.60 -6.00 5.14
C TYR A 15 -10.97 -6.53 5.54
N ARG A 16 -11.58 -5.92 6.57
CA ARG A 16 -12.93 -6.29 7.01
C ARG A 16 -13.93 -6.04 5.89
N SER A 17 -14.83 -7.01 5.67
CA SER A 17 -15.95 -6.95 4.71
C SER A 17 -17.30 -6.71 5.39
N GLY A 18 -17.28 -6.16 6.61
CA GLY A 18 -18.47 -5.73 7.34
C GLY A 18 -18.12 -4.88 8.55
N LEU A 19 -19.17 -4.37 9.20
CA LEU A 19 -19.07 -3.68 10.50
C LEU A 19 -18.36 -4.58 11.52
N LYS A 20 -17.55 -3.99 12.39
CA LYS A 20 -16.77 -4.75 13.37
C LYS A 20 -17.71 -5.33 14.44
N ASN A 21 -17.76 -6.66 14.53
CA ASN A 21 -18.51 -7.33 15.59
C ASN A 21 -17.99 -6.91 16.98
N GLY A 22 -18.88 -6.47 17.87
CA GLY A 22 -18.54 -5.94 19.18
C GLY A 22 -17.82 -4.59 19.19
N GLY A 23 -17.58 -3.99 18.03
CA GLY A 23 -16.89 -2.69 17.89
C GLY A 23 -17.81 -1.49 18.11
N ALA A 24 -17.29 -0.29 17.82
CA ALA A 24 -18.05 0.94 17.81
C ALA A 24 -18.28 1.45 16.38
N THR A 25 -19.54 1.67 16.02
CA THR A 25 -19.94 2.22 14.72
C THR A 25 -20.57 3.60 14.90
N TRP A 26 -20.15 4.58 14.11
CA TRP A 26 -20.76 5.90 14.07
C TRP A 26 -21.42 6.15 12.72
N ILE A 27 -22.73 6.36 12.72
CA ILE A 27 -23.52 6.68 11.51
C ILE A 27 -23.89 8.16 11.53
N LEU A 28 -23.54 8.87 10.47
CA LEU A 28 -23.72 10.31 10.33
C LEU A 28 -24.52 10.65 9.08
N GLY A 29 -25.62 11.39 9.23
CA GLY A 29 -26.34 11.97 8.10
C GLY A 29 -25.72 13.27 7.62
N ALA A 30 -25.64 13.44 6.30
CA ALA A 30 -25.14 14.65 5.64
C ALA A 30 -26.27 15.49 5.00
N GLY A 31 -27.47 15.48 5.59
CA GLY A 31 -28.59 16.34 5.20
C GLY A 31 -29.48 15.85 4.04
N GLY A 32 -29.37 14.58 3.63
CA GLY A 32 -30.25 13.96 2.65
C GLY A 32 -31.31 13.04 3.27
N ASP A 33 -32.45 12.87 2.60
CA ASP A 33 -33.58 12.04 3.05
C ASP A 33 -33.63 10.64 2.40
N LYS A 34 -32.53 10.23 1.76
CA LYS A 34 -32.42 8.92 1.10
C LYS A 34 -32.64 7.80 2.13
N PRO A 35 -33.48 6.79 1.86
CA PRO A 35 -33.68 5.69 2.79
C PRO A 35 -32.46 4.78 2.80
N PHE A 36 -32.06 4.32 3.99
CA PHE A 36 -30.92 3.41 4.17
C PHE A 36 -31.30 2.16 4.96
N THR A 37 -30.51 1.10 4.78
CA THR A 37 -30.65 -0.20 5.45
C THR A 37 -29.28 -0.80 5.75
N ILE A 38 -29.24 -1.83 6.61
CA ILE A 38 -28.06 -2.67 6.80
C ILE A 38 -28.52 -4.13 6.66
N SER A 39 -28.19 -4.78 5.54
CA SER A 39 -28.67 -6.15 5.26
C SER A 39 -27.93 -7.24 6.02
N THR A 40 -26.66 -7.00 6.40
CA THR A 40 -25.79 -7.96 7.09
C THR A 40 -24.84 -7.24 8.04
N GLY A 41 -24.49 -7.85 9.17
CA GLY A 41 -23.58 -7.26 10.15
C GLY A 41 -24.26 -6.29 11.12
N PHE A 42 -25.59 -6.35 11.19
CA PHE A 42 -26.43 -5.69 12.19
C PHE A 42 -27.58 -6.62 12.60
N ASP A 43 -27.20 -7.85 12.96
CA ASP A 43 -28.08 -8.97 13.26
C ASP A 43 -27.55 -9.79 14.44
N SER A 44 -28.21 -10.89 14.83
CA SER A 44 -27.83 -11.70 16.00
C SER A 44 -26.52 -12.48 15.82
N VAL A 45 -25.97 -12.55 14.61
CA VAL A 45 -24.70 -13.24 14.32
C VAL A 45 -23.53 -12.26 14.44
N SER A 46 -23.70 -11.04 13.94
CA SER A 46 -22.67 -10.01 13.99
C SER A 46 -23.31 -8.62 14.07
N HIS A 47 -22.85 -7.82 15.03
CA HIS A 47 -23.28 -6.44 15.21
C HIS A 47 -22.26 -5.63 16.03
N PRO A 48 -22.19 -4.29 15.91
CA PRO A 48 -21.36 -3.50 16.81
C PRO A 48 -21.87 -3.59 18.24
N GLY A 49 -20.99 -3.37 19.22
CA GLY A 49 -21.35 -3.24 20.63
C GLY A 49 -21.86 -1.84 20.99
N ARG A 50 -21.42 -0.82 20.23
CA ARG A 50 -21.83 0.58 20.41
C ARG A 50 -22.20 1.22 19.08
N LEU A 51 -23.27 2.02 19.09
CA LEU A 51 -23.78 2.74 17.94
C LEU A 51 -23.90 4.23 18.27
N LEU A 52 -23.14 5.06 17.57
CA LEU A 52 -23.21 6.51 17.65
C LEU A 52 -24.05 7.02 16.48
N LEU A 53 -24.98 7.96 16.74
CA LEU A 53 -25.85 8.54 15.73
C LEU A 53 -25.69 10.07 15.69
N THR A 54 -25.53 10.62 14.49
CA THR A 54 -25.56 12.08 14.27
C THR A 54 -26.40 12.40 13.05
N ASN A 55 -27.46 13.21 13.21
CA ASN A 55 -28.28 13.71 12.10
C ASN A 55 -28.77 12.61 11.12
N VAL A 56 -28.93 11.38 11.60
CA VAL A 56 -29.36 10.25 10.77
C VAL A 56 -30.84 10.44 10.38
N PRO A 57 -31.26 10.20 9.13
CA PRO A 57 -32.65 10.35 8.72
C PRO A 57 -33.60 9.58 9.65
N GLU A 58 -34.64 10.26 10.15
CA GLU A 58 -35.51 9.75 11.22
C GLU A 58 -36.06 8.33 11.00
N PRO A 59 -36.56 7.96 9.79
CA PRO A 59 -37.01 6.58 9.54
C PRO A 59 -35.90 5.55 9.78
N PHE A 60 -34.68 5.85 9.37
CA PHE A 60 -33.53 4.96 9.54
C PHE A 60 -33.01 4.97 10.97
N ALA A 61 -32.95 6.13 11.62
CA ALA A 61 -32.57 6.25 13.04
C ALA A 61 -33.50 5.42 13.94
N ASN A 62 -34.81 5.46 13.69
CA ASN A 62 -35.79 4.69 14.44
C ASN A 62 -35.66 3.18 14.22
N TRP A 63 -35.38 2.75 12.99
CA TRP A 63 -35.04 1.35 12.69
C TRP A 63 -33.77 0.90 13.45
N LEU A 64 -32.71 1.71 13.39
CA LEU A 64 -31.44 1.44 14.09
C LEU A 64 -31.64 1.31 15.60
N ARG A 65 -32.36 2.23 16.25
CA ARG A 65 -32.64 2.20 17.70
C ARG A 65 -33.44 0.97 18.11
N THR A 66 -34.46 0.62 17.32
CA THR A 66 -35.29 -0.57 17.59
C THR A 66 -34.43 -1.82 17.53
N ARG A 67 -33.64 -1.96 16.46
CA ARG A 67 -32.80 -3.12 16.24
C ARG A 67 -31.64 -3.20 17.24
N ALA A 68 -31.05 -2.06 17.61
CA ALA A 68 -30.05 -1.97 18.66
C ALA A 68 -30.57 -2.47 20.01
N LYS A 69 -31.80 -2.12 20.39
CA LYS A 69 -32.44 -2.60 21.62
C LYS A 69 -32.62 -4.12 21.62
N GLU A 70 -33.04 -4.70 20.49
CA GLU A 70 -33.19 -6.16 20.35
C GLU A 70 -31.85 -6.90 20.47
N LEU A 71 -30.77 -6.29 19.98
CA LEU A 71 -29.43 -6.87 19.94
C LEU A 71 -28.57 -6.50 21.16
N GLY A 72 -29.06 -5.67 22.07
CA GLY A 72 -28.31 -5.21 23.25
C GLY A 72 -27.16 -4.25 22.92
N ILE A 73 -27.27 -3.48 21.83
CA ILE A 73 -26.29 -2.49 21.40
C ILE A 73 -26.51 -1.19 22.17
N GLU A 74 -25.43 -0.62 22.72
CA GLU A 74 -25.47 0.69 23.37
C GLU A 74 -25.62 1.79 22.31
N VAL A 75 -26.68 2.59 22.37
CA VAL A 75 -26.91 3.71 21.43
C VAL A 75 -26.60 5.04 22.10
N MET A 76 -25.80 5.87 21.43
CA MET A 76 -25.41 7.21 21.86
C MET A 76 -25.76 8.24 20.78
N GLU A 77 -26.47 9.30 21.17
CA GLU A 77 -26.72 10.44 20.29
C GLU A 77 -25.54 11.41 20.36
N VAL A 78 -25.06 11.87 19.20
CA VAL A 78 -23.92 12.77 19.08
C VAL A 78 -24.35 14.02 18.31
N PRO A 79 -24.87 15.04 19.01
CA PRO A 79 -25.38 16.27 18.37
C PRO A 79 -24.26 17.15 17.80
N ASP A 80 -23.06 17.09 18.37
CA ASP A 80 -21.87 17.77 17.87
C ASP A 80 -20.75 16.76 17.60
N VAL A 81 -20.41 16.59 16.33
CA VAL A 81 -19.34 15.68 15.87
C VAL A 81 -17.95 16.08 16.38
N SER A 82 -17.77 17.31 16.87
CA SER A 82 -16.49 17.76 17.46
C SER A 82 -16.24 17.14 18.83
N THR A 83 -17.32 16.78 19.54
CA THR A 83 -17.29 16.32 20.94
C THR A 83 -18.00 14.96 21.10
N PRO A 84 -17.55 13.90 20.40
CA PRO A 84 -18.15 12.58 20.55
C PRO A 84 -17.90 12.01 21.95
N PRO A 85 -18.81 11.16 22.47
CA PRO A 85 -18.69 10.54 23.81
C PRO A 85 -17.59 9.47 23.89
N VAL A 86 -17.00 9.08 22.76
CA VAL A 86 -15.90 8.13 22.67
C VAL A 86 -14.76 8.75 21.87
N GLU A 87 -13.51 8.38 22.21
CA GLU A 87 -12.33 8.93 21.55
C GLU A 87 -12.15 8.40 20.13
N PHE A 88 -12.35 7.09 19.95
CA PHE A 88 -12.20 6.37 18.68
C PHE A 88 -13.36 5.42 18.41
N VAL A 89 -13.58 5.14 17.12
CA VAL A 89 -14.57 4.18 16.60
C VAL A 89 -13.96 3.32 15.49
N ASP A 90 -14.50 2.12 15.31
CA ASP A 90 -14.00 1.15 14.33
C ASP A 90 -14.59 1.39 12.94
N ASP A 91 -15.81 1.89 12.88
CA ASP A 91 -16.54 2.13 11.64
C ASP A 91 -17.16 3.52 11.69
N ILE A 92 -16.94 4.32 10.65
CA ILE A 92 -17.65 5.56 10.42
C ILE A 92 -18.42 5.42 9.11
N VAL A 93 -19.73 5.61 9.16
CA VAL A 93 -20.61 5.58 7.99
C VAL A 93 -21.17 6.98 7.76
N VAL A 94 -20.82 7.60 6.63
CA VAL A 94 -21.33 8.92 6.23
C VAL A 94 -22.40 8.74 5.15
N LEU A 95 -23.60 9.22 5.44
CA LEU A 95 -24.77 9.14 4.55
C LEU A 95 -24.86 10.41 3.70
N GLY A 96 -23.96 10.52 2.73
CA GLY A 96 -23.87 11.59 1.73
C GLY A 96 -22.44 12.01 1.43
N ALA A 97 -22.27 12.88 0.44
CA ALA A 97 -20.97 13.37 -0.02
C ALA A 97 -20.62 14.74 0.60
N ASP A 98 -20.40 14.77 1.92
CA ASP A 98 -19.95 15.98 2.64
C ASP A 98 -18.46 15.86 3.03
N ALA A 99 -17.61 16.61 2.33
CA ALA A 99 -16.17 16.56 2.51
C ALA A 99 -15.73 17.11 3.87
N ASP A 100 -16.38 18.18 4.36
CA ASP A 100 -16.06 18.80 5.64
C ASP A 100 -16.40 17.84 6.79
N LEU A 101 -17.53 17.15 6.67
CA LEU A 101 -17.92 16.13 7.63
C LEU A 101 -16.92 14.98 7.67
N VAL A 102 -16.54 14.41 6.52
CA VAL A 102 -15.56 13.31 6.43
C VAL A 102 -14.21 13.72 7.04
N GLU A 103 -13.69 14.90 6.70
CA GLU A 103 -12.44 15.42 7.26
C GLU A 103 -12.51 15.60 8.78
N LYS A 104 -13.66 16.07 9.28
CA LYS A 104 -13.86 16.32 10.71
C LYS A 104 -13.94 15.04 11.54
N VAL A 105 -14.52 13.97 11.00
CA VAL A 105 -14.75 12.73 11.75
C VAL A 105 -13.71 11.65 11.50
N SER A 106 -13.02 11.65 10.35
CA SER A 106 -11.98 10.65 10.05
C SER A 106 -10.87 10.54 11.12
N PRO A 107 -10.44 11.60 11.83
CA PRO A 107 -9.48 11.49 12.93
C PRO A 107 -9.91 10.57 14.08
N ARG A 108 -11.21 10.28 14.18
CA ARG A 108 -11.83 9.40 15.19
C ARG A 108 -11.81 7.92 14.79
N LEU A 109 -11.34 7.56 13.60
CA LEU A 109 -11.13 6.15 13.26
C LEU A 109 -10.01 5.54 14.11
N ASP A 110 -10.28 4.38 14.68
CA ASP A 110 -9.28 3.58 15.39
C ASP A 110 -8.33 2.86 14.41
N GLN A 111 -7.36 2.11 14.95
CA GLN A 111 -6.55 1.19 14.18
C GLN A 111 -7.45 0.16 13.47
N PHE A 112 -7.19 -0.08 12.18
CA PHE A 112 -8.02 -0.89 11.28
C PHE A 112 -9.44 -0.35 11.07
N GLY A 113 -9.62 0.95 11.28
CA GLY A 113 -10.88 1.67 11.08
C GLY A 113 -11.30 1.74 9.61
N VAL A 114 -12.61 1.73 9.38
CA VAL A 114 -13.20 1.84 8.04
C VAL A 114 -14.10 3.07 7.94
N MET A 115 -13.88 3.90 6.94
CA MET A 115 -14.77 4.98 6.51
C MET A 115 -15.63 4.48 5.35
N ALA A 116 -16.94 4.34 5.57
CA ALA A 116 -17.91 3.99 4.53
C ALA A 116 -18.73 5.21 4.12
N ILE A 117 -18.71 5.54 2.82
CA ILE A 117 -19.38 6.72 2.26
C ILE A 117 -20.53 6.26 1.37
N MET A 118 -21.75 6.65 1.72
CA MET A 118 -22.97 6.29 1.00
C MET A 118 -23.47 7.49 0.21
N ALA A 119 -23.13 7.58 -1.08
CA ALA A 119 -23.45 8.72 -1.91
C ALA A 119 -23.59 8.33 -3.39
N ASP A 120 -24.37 9.09 -4.14
CA ASP A 120 -24.60 8.90 -5.58
C ASP A 120 -24.16 10.10 -6.44
N ALA A 121 -23.71 11.18 -5.81
CA ALA A 121 -23.11 12.34 -6.44
C ALA A 121 -21.65 12.54 -5.97
N PRO A 122 -20.77 13.14 -6.80
CA PRO A 122 -19.41 13.48 -6.39
C PRO A 122 -19.38 14.45 -5.21
N PHE A 123 -18.29 14.42 -4.44
CA PHE A 123 -17.98 15.51 -3.51
C PHE A 123 -17.79 16.83 -4.27
N SER A 124 -18.10 17.96 -3.63
CA SER A 124 -17.88 19.29 -4.19
C SER A 124 -16.41 19.65 -4.37
N ARG A 125 -15.52 18.95 -3.65
CA ARG A 125 -14.07 19.11 -3.66
C ARG A 125 -13.38 17.79 -3.28
N LYS A 126 -12.08 17.70 -3.54
CA LYS A 126 -11.24 16.63 -2.98
C LYS A 126 -11.27 16.68 -1.44
N VAL A 127 -11.11 15.52 -0.83
CA VAL A 127 -11.13 15.32 0.62
C VAL A 127 -9.70 15.12 1.12
N SER A 128 -9.33 15.84 2.16
CA SER A 128 -8.02 15.73 2.80
C SER A 128 -7.94 14.50 3.69
N VAL A 129 -7.08 13.56 3.33
CA VAL A 129 -6.95 12.24 3.97
C VAL A 129 -5.57 12.09 4.60
N ASP A 130 -5.52 11.60 5.84
CA ASP A 130 -4.27 11.22 6.51
C ASP A 130 -3.75 9.90 5.93
N VAL A 131 -2.97 9.99 4.86
CA VAL A 131 -2.39 8.81 4.19
C VAL A 131 -1.33 8.11 5.05
N GLY A 132 -0.77 8.80 6.06
CA GLY A 132 0.09 8.18 7.04
C GLY A 132 -0.68 7.20 7.94
N ARG A 133 -1.92 7.52 8.31
CA ARG A 133 -2.81 6.58 9.00
C ARG A 133 -3.39 5.52 8.08
N VAL A 134 -3.60 5.80 6.79
CA VAL A 134 -3.86 4.73 5.80
C VAL A 134 -2.71 3.71 5.79
N HIS A 135 -1.46 4.18 5.78
CA HIS A 135 -0.28 3.32 5.80
C HIS A 135 -0.09 2.55 7.12
N TYR A 136 -0.10 3.25 8.26
CA TYR A 136 0.26 2.67 9.57
C TYR A 136 -0.92 2.11 10.35
N HIS A 137 -2.12 2.68 10.21
CA HIS A 137 -3.33 2.22 10.91
C HIS A 137 -4.22 1.36 10.01
N ARG A 138 -3.84 1.17 8.73
CA ARG A 138 -4.65 0.43 7.74
C ARG A 138 -6.07 0.96 7.63
N TRP A 139 -6.22 2.27 7.72
CA TRP A 139 -7.50 2.92 7.43
C TRP A 139 -7.93 2.59 6.02
N LEU A 140 -9.21 2.32 5.87
CA LEU A 140 -9.82 1.98 4.59
C LEU A 140 -10.98 2.92 4.31
N TYR A 141 -10.99 3.50 3.12
CA TYR A 141 -12.11 4.29 2.60
C TYR A 141 -12.83 3.46 1.53
N ILE A 142 -14.12 3.23 1.74
CA ILE A 142 -15.02 2.50 0.86
C ILE A 142 -16.29 3.32 0.64
N GLY A 143 -17.09 2.92 -0.34
CA GLY A 143 -18.41 3.49 -0.49
C GLY A 143 -19.30 2.70 -1.45
N ASN A 144 -20.55 3.13 -1.55
CA ASN A 144 -21.57 2.53 -2.42
C ASN A 144 -22.65 3.57 -2.77
N GLN A 145 -23.20 3.48 -3.98
CA GLN A 145 -24.28 4.36 -4.45
C GLN A 145 -25.67 3.91 -4.00
N GLY A 146 -25.81 2.66 -3.57
CA GLY A 146 -27.05 2.09 -3.09
C GLY A 146 -27.46 2.56 -1.70
N ASN A 147 -28.46 1.86 -1.16
CA ASN A 147 -29.09 2.20 0.11
C ASN A 147 -28.71 1.22 1.23
N ASP A 148 -28.06 0.11 0.88
CA ASP A 148 -27.61 -0.88 1.85
C ASP A 148 -26.14 -0.61 2.23
N ILE A 149 -25.92 -0.19 3.47
CA ILE A 149 -24.59 0.09 4.01
C ILE A 149 -23.70 -1.14 3.93
N ALA A 150 -24.26 -2.35 4.11
CA ALA A 150 -23.48 -3.57 4.03
C ALA A 150 -22.85 -3.76 2.64
N GLY A 151 -23.49 -3.25 1.58
CA GLY A 151 -22.98 -3.30 0.21
C GLY A 151 -21.64 -2.56 0.05
N ALA A 152 -21.43 -1.46 0.76
CA ALA A 152 -20.15 -0.73 0.72
C ALA A 152 -18.96 -1.60 1.16
N TYR A 153 -19.20 -2.54 2.08
CA TYR A 153 -18.16 -3.40 2.63
C TYR A 153 -17.94 -4.67 1.81
N LYS A 154 -19.02 -5.27 1.29
CA LYS A 154 -18.99 -6.64 0.75
C LYS A 154 -19.07 -6.75 -0.78
N ASP A 155 -19.68 -5.78 -1.46
CA ASP A 155 -19.94 -5.91 -2.91
C ASP A 155 -18.63 -5.87 -3.71
N VAL A 156 -17.71 -5.01 -3.28
CA VAL A 156 -16.35 -4.92 -3.82
C VAL A 156 -15.35 -4.86 -2.65
N PRO A 157 -14.93 -6.02 -2.11
CA PRO A 157 -13.96 -6.08 -1.02
C PRO A 157 -12.63 -5.45 -1.42
N ALA A 158 -11.95 -4.82 -0.46
CA ALA A 158 -10.60 -4.31 -0.70
C ALA A 158 -9.64 -5.49 -0.90
N ARG A 159 -9.00 -5.52 -2.07
CA ARG A 159 -7.93 -6.47 -2.40
C ARG A 159 -6.57 -5.80 -2.21
N SER A 160 -5.57 -6.58 -1.84
CA SER A 160 -4.18 -6.12 -1.71
C SER A 160 -3.24 -6.77 -2.72
N ASN A 161 -3.60 -7.94 -3.26
CA ASN A 161 -2.82 -8.58 -4.31
C ASN A 161 -2.99 -7.89 -5.66
N LEU A 162 -1.95 -7.97 -6.49
CA LEU A 162 -1.97 -7.46 -7.85
C LEU A 162 -2.99 -8.22 -8.70
N LYS A 163 -3.65 -7.53 -9.62
CA LYS A 163 -4.61 -8.13 -10.55
C LYS A 163 -3.87 -8.94 -11.62
N PRO A 164 -4.12 -10.26 -11.73
CA PRO A 164 -3.58 -11.08 -12.80
C PRO A 164 -3.94 -10.52 -14.18
N GLY A 165 -2.96 -10.38 -15.07
CA GLY A 165 -3.16 -9.79 -16.39
C GLY A 165 -3.59 -8.32 -16.39
N GLY A 166 -3.53 -7.64 -15.24
CA GLY A 166 -3.81 -6.21 -15.11
C GLY A 166 -2.58 -5.33 -15.41
N LYS A 167 -2.76 -4.03 -15.22
CA LYS A 167 -1.69 -3.03 -15.30
C LYS A 167 -1.32 -2.52 -13.91
N VAL A 168 -0.04 -2.69 -13.54
CA VAL A 168 0.51 -2.17 -12.29
C VAL A 168 1.47 -1.01 -12.52
N TRP A 169 1.43 -0.01 -11.64
CA TRP A 169 2.39 1.07 -11.56
C TRP A 169 3.13 1.07 -10.23
N PHE A 170 4.46 0.99 -10.25
CA PHE A 170 5.33 1.18 -9.10
C PHE A 170 5.91 2.60 -9.11
N VAL A 171 5.52 3.42 -8.12
CA VAL A 171 5.95 4.82 -7.99
C VAL A 171 7.12 4.93 -7.04
N GLY A 172 8.30 5.33 -7.52
CA GLY A 172 9.55 5.27 -6.75
C GLY A 172 10.19 3.87 -6.79
N ALA A 173 10.10 3.21 -7.94
CA ALA A 173 10.49 1.82 -8.13
C ALA A 173 12.00 1.55 -8.04
N GLY A 174 12.85 2.57 -8.26
CA GLY A 174 14.30 2.41 -8.32
C GLY A 174 14.96 2.23 -6.95
N GLY A 175 14.25 2.54 -5.85
CA GLY A 175 14.73 2.28 -4.50
C GLY A 175 14.67 0.80 -4.11
N PRO A 176 15.28 0.42 -2.96
CA PRO A 176 15.42 -0.99 -2.59
C PRO A 176 14.09 -1.73 -2.41
N MET A 177 13.07 -1.07 -1.84
CA MET A 177 11.74 -1.68 -1.70
C MET A 177 11.07 -1.81 -3.07
N GLY A 178 11.18 -0.78 -3.92
CA GLY A 178 10.61 -0.81 -5.26
C GLY A 178 11.14 -1.95 -6.12
N ARG A 179 12.45 -2.20 -6.08
CA ARG A 179 13.08 -3.37 -6.75
C ARG A 179 12.47 -4.69 -6.29
N MET A 180 12.25 -4.86 -4.98
CA MET A 180 11.63 -6.07 -4.43
C MET A 180 10.17 -6.23 -4.89
N HIS A 181 9.39 -5.15 -4.90
CA HIS A 181 8.01 -5.16 -5.40
C HIS A 181 7.93 -5.51 -6.90
N VAL A 182 8.82 -4.93 -7.72
CA VAL A 182 8.92 -5.22 -9.15
C VAL A 182 9.33 -6.67 -9.39
N GLN A 183 10.37 -7.15 -8.70
CA GLN A 183 10.80 -8.53 -8.78
C GLN A 183 9.66 -9.48 -8.41
N ARG A 184 8.97 -9.25 -7.29
CA ARG A 184 7.81 -10.07 -6.89
C ARG A 184 6.75 -10.12 -7.98
N ALA A 185 6.42 -8.97 -8.57
CA ALA A 185 5.39 -8.88 -9.61
C ALA A 185 5.73 -9.66 -10.88
N ILE A 186 7.03 -9.82 -11.18
CA ILE A 186 7.53 -10.63 -12.29
C ILE A 186 7.61 -12.10 -11.89
N ASP A 187 8.12 -12.40 -10.69
CA ASP A 187 8.53 -13.74 -10.27
C ASP A 187 7.35 -14.62 -9.86
N PHE A 188 6.34 -14.07 -9.19
CA PHE A 188 5.23 -14.84 -8.64
C PHE A 188 4.25 -15.31 -9.72
N SER A 189 3.52 -16.40 -9.42
CA SER A 189 2.44 -16.90 -10.28
C SER A 189 1.37 -15.83 -10.53
N ASN A 190 0.82 -15.79 -11.75
CA ASN A 190 -0.23 -14.86 -12.20
C ASN A 190 0.20 -13.38 -12.27
N PRO A 191 1.24 -13.05 -13.06
CA PRO A 191 1.76 -11.71 -13.14
C PRO A 191 0.75 -10.72 -13.78
N PRO A 192 0.91 -9.41 -13.53
CA PRO A 192 0.31 -8.36 -14.38
C PRO A 192 0.77 -8.49 -15.83
N SER A 193 -0.04 -8.05 -16.79
CA SER A 193 0.36 -8.03 -18.20
C SER A 193 1.28 -6.84 -18.53
N THR A 194 1.17 -5.76 -17.74
CA THR A 194 1.95 -4.53 -17.93
C THR A 194 2.46 -4.05 -16.57
N ILE A 195 3.77 -3.80 -16.49
CA ILE A 195 4.44 -3.23 -15.32
C ILE A 195 5.06 -1.90 -15.73
N VAL A 196 4.65 -0.82 -15.05
CA VAL A 196 5.22 0.51 -15.21
C VAL A 196 6.02 0.86 -13.96
N CYS A 197 7.29 1.22 -14.13
CA CYS A 197 8.18 1.62 -13.05
C CYS A 197 8.54 3.08 -13.23
N THR A 198 8.32 3.92 -12.21
CA THR A 198 8.79 5.31 -12.24
C THR A 198 9.78 5.60 -11.12
N ASP A 199 10.82 6.38 -11.42
CA ASP A 199 11.76 6.91 -10.42
C ASP A 199 12.40 8.20 -10.95
N VAL A 200 12.70 9.14 -10.05
CA VAL A 200 13.31 10.44 -10.41
C VAL A 200 14.79 10.33 -10.76
N SER A 201 15.46 9.26 -10.31
CA SER A 201 16.89 9.02 -10.56
C SER A 201 17.07 8.14 -11.80
N ASP A 202 17.70 8.69 -12.84
CA ASP A 202 18.05 7.93 -14.05
C ASP A 202 18.96 6.73 -13.74
N MET A 203 19.89 6.89 -12.81
CA MET A 203 20.78 5.81 -12.37
C MET A 203 19.98 4.64 -11.78
N ARG A 204 19.14 4.91 -10.77
CA ARG A 204 18.37 3.85 -10.10
C ARG A 204 17.33 3.22 -11.03
N LEU A 205 16.69 4.03 -11.87
CA LEU A 205 15.73 3.55 -12.85
C LEU A 205 16.43 2.67 -13.88
N GLY A 206 17.55 3.12 -14.45
CA GLY A 206 18.34 2.35 -15.42
C GLY A 206 18.75 0.99 -14.86
N GLU A 207 19.34 0.94 -13.67
CA GLU A 207 19.73 -0.31 -13.02
C GLU A 207 18.54 -1.26 -12.78
N LEU A 208 17.37 -0.73 -12.39
CA LEU A 208 16.15 -1.52 -12.26
C LEU A 208 15.74 -2.13 -13.60
N CYS A 209 15.75 -1.33 -14.67
CA CYS A 209 15.31 -1.78 -15.99
C CYS A 209 16.25 -2.81 -16.59
N ASP A 210 17.57 -2.60 -16.47
CA ASP A 210 18.57 -3.54 -16.94
C ASP A 210 18.47 -4.89 -16.20
N ALA A 211 18.18 -4.84 -14.89
CA ALA A 211 18.03 -6.04 -14.08
C ALA A 211 16.78 -6.88 -14.43
N PHE A 212 15.64 -6.23 -14.72
CA PHE A 212 14.34 -6.93 -14.76
C PHE A 212 13.62 -6.96 -16.11
N ALA A 213 14.01 -6.13 -17.10
CA ALA A 213 13.28 -6.04 -18.36
C ALA A 213 13.32 -7.33 -19.20
N SER A 214 14.45 -8.04 -19.18
CA SER A 214 14.61 -9.31 -19.90
C SER A 214 13.73 -10.42 -19.30
N ASP A 215 13.70 -10.53 -17.97
CA ASP A 215 12.85 -11.47 -17.24
C ASP A 215 11.36 -11.19 -17.49
N ALA A 216 10.96 -9.92 -17.40
CA ALA A 216 9.58 -9.50 -17.67
C ALA A 216 9.17 -9.87 -19.10
N LYS A 217 10.01 -9.56 -20.09
CA LYS A 217 9.76 -9.87 -21.50
C LYS A 217 9.68 -11.37 -21.77
N ALA A 218 10.52 -12.18 -21.12
CA ALA A 218 10.49 -13.63 -21.23
C ALA A 218 9.16 -14.23 -20.73
N LYS A 219 8.50 -13.55 -19.78
CA LYS A 219 7.16 -13.89 -19.28
C LYS A 219 6.01 -13.20 -20.03
N GLY A 220 6.30 -12.48 -21.12
CA GLY A 220 5.29 -11.78 -21.92
C GLY A 220 4.71 -10.52 -21.26
N ILE A 221 5.42 -9.96 -20.27
CA ILE A 221 5.01 -8.75 -19.56
C ILE A 221 5.54 -7.52 -20.31
N GLU A 222 4.67 -6.56 -20.60
CA GLU A 222 5.06 -5.24 -21.08
C GLU A 222 5.73 -4.46 -19.94
N PHE A 223 7.02 -4.18 -20.05
CA PHE A 223 7.82 -3.53 -19.01
C PHE A 223 8.23 -2.12 -19.43
N ILE A 224 7.78 -1.09 -18.69
CA ILE A 224 7.95 0.32 -19.05
C ILE A 224 8.66 1.07 -17.93
N CYS A 225 9.73 1.79 -18.27
CA CYS A 225 10.52 2.58 -17.34
C CYS A 225 10.42 4.09 -17.59
N LEU A 226 9.73 4.74 -16.66
CA LEU A 226 9.35 6.14 -16.45
C LEU A 226 10.28 7.07 -15.67
N ASN A 227 11.05 8.00 -16.25
CA ASN A 227 11.56 9.12 -15.44
C ASN A 227 10.61 10.33 -15.52
N PRO A 228 9.89 10.72 -14.45
CA PRO A 228 9.00 11.88 -14.45
C PRO A 228 9.73 13.22 -14.63
N MET A 229 11.06 13.26 -14.45
CA MET A 229 11.87 14.45 -14.73
C MET A 229 12.01 14.71 -16.24
N ASN A 230 11.88 13.68 -17.08
CA ASN A 230 11.77 13.81 -18.53
C ASN A 230 10.31 14.06 -18.93
N LYS A 231 9.82 15.28 -18.65
CA LYS A 231 8.40 15.64 -18.73
C LYS A 231 7.72 15.27 -20.04
N ALA A 232 8.34 15.56 -21.18
CA ALA A 232 7.71 15.34 -22.48
C ALA A 232 7.42 13.86 -22.76
N ASP A 233 8.41 12.97 -22.54
CA ASP A 233 8.24 11.53 -22.73
C ASP A 233 7.31 10.93 -21.67
N TYR A 234 7.45 11.38 -20.43
CA TYR A 234 6.59 10.97 -19.32
C TYR A 234 5.11 11.30 -19.59
N GLU A 235 4.80 12.55 -19.95
CA GLU A 235 3.43 13.01 -20.20
C GLU A 235 2.78 12.24 -21.34
N VAL A 236 3.49 12.00 -22.45
CA VAL A 236 2.96 11.25 -23.60
C VAL A 236 2.61 9.82 -23.21
N LYS A 237 3.53 9.11 -22.57
CA LYS A 237 3.32 7.69 -22.21
C LYS A 237 2.31 7.54 -21.08
N MET A 238 2.37 8.36 -20.04
CA MET A 238 1.42 8.32 -18.93
C MET A 238 0.01 8.70 -19.38
N SER A 239 -0.14 9.64 -20.31
CA SER A 239 -1.46 9.98 -20.88
C SER A 239 -2.10 8.80 -21.61
N ALA A 240 -1.31 8.04 -22.38
CA ALA A 240 -1.79 6.82 -23.03
C ALA A 240 -2.21 5.75 -22.01
N LEU A 241 -1.41 5.58 -20.94
CA LEU A 241 -1.70 4.63 -19.88
C LEU A 241 -2.94 5.02 -19.06
N LYS A 242 -3.20 6.32 -18.89
CA LYS A 242 -4.33 6.88 -18.14
C LYS A 242 -5.69 6.57 -18.77
N GLN A 243 -5.80 6.43 -20.09
CA GLN A 243 -7.08 6.19 -20.78
C GLN A 243 -7.82 4.94 -20.27
N LYS A 244 -7.08 3.89 -19.92
CA LYS A 244 -7.62 2.67 -19.29
C LYS A 244 -7.40 2.63 -17.77
N GLY A 245 -6.64 3.56 -17.23
CA GLY A 245 -6.15 3.56 -15.86
C GLY A 245 -5.23 2.39 -15.54
N PHE A 246 -4.88 2.29 -14.25
CA PHE A 246 -4.14 1.19 -13.64
C PHE A 246 -5.06 0.41 -12.71
N ASP A 247 -4.99 -0.92 -12.82
CA ASP A 247 -5.66 -1.80 -11.86
C ASP A 247 -4.97 -1.71 -10.50
N ASP A 248 -3.65 -1.52 -10.49
CA ASP A 248 -2.84 -1.47 -9.29
C ASP A 248 -1.84 -0.31 -9.35
N ILE A 249 -1.76 0.46 -8.28
CA ILE A 249 -0.71 1.47 -8.08
C ILE A 249 -0.07 1.20 -6.73
N VAL A 250 1.24 0.96 -6.70
CA VAL A 250 2.00 0.78 -5.46
C VAL A 250 2.93 1.98 -5.30
N VAL A 251 2.61 2.83 -4.33
CA VAL A 251 3.37 4.05 -4.05
C VAL A 251 4.45 3.75 -3.03
N LEU A 252 5.71 3.92 -3.44
CA LEU A 252 6.90 3.62 -2.65
C LEU A 252 7.65 4.90 -2.24
N ALA A 253 7.26 6.04 -2.81
CA ALA A 253 7.82 7.35 -2.51
C ALA A 253 6.93 8.13 -1.52
N PRO A 254 7.44 8.56 -0.35
CA PRO A 254 6.64 9.26 0.67
C PRO A 254 6.43 10.75 0.34
N VAL A 255 5.92 11.03 -0.85
CA VAL A 255 5.75 12.39 -1.34
C VAL A 255 4.26 12.65 -1.57
N ALA A 256 3.64 13.46 -0.70
CA ALA A 256 2.21 13.74 -0.73
C ALA A 256 1.68 14.15 -2.12
N PRO A 257 2.29 15.12 -2.84
CA PRO A 257 1.86 15.47 -4.19
C PRO A 257 1.91 14.30 -5.19
N VAL A 258 2.89 13.39 -5.05
CA VAL A 258 3.03 12.22 -5.91
C VAL A 258 1.94 11.19 -5.60
N ILE A 259 1.59 10.99 -4.33
CA ILE A 259 0.46 10.14 -3.92
C ILE A 259 -0.85 10.70 -4.49
N ALA A 260 -1.06 12.02 -4.38
CA ALA A 260 -2.25 12.69 -4.90
C ALA A 260 -2.39 12.54 -6.42
N ASP A 261 -1.30 12.74 -7.16
CA ASP A 261 -1.26 12.61 -8.61
C ASP A 261 -1.52 11.16 -9.03
N ALA A 262 -0.84 10.20 -8.39
CA ALA A 262 -0.95 8.79 -8.70
C ALA A 262 -2.39 8.27 -8.54
N ALA A 263 -3.11 8.73 -7.51
CA ALA A 263 -4.53 8.39 -7.31
C ALA A 263 -5.41 8.70 -8.53
N THR A 264 -5.06 9.72 -9.33
CA THR A 264 -5.83 10.13 -10.52
C THR A 264 -5.69 9.18 -11.71
N TYR A 265 -4.84 8.17 -11.61
CA TYR A 265 -4.57 7.18 -12.66
C TYR A 265 -5.24 5.83 -12.38
N LEU A 266 -5.98 5.67 -11.28
CA LEU A 266 -6.69 4.43 -11.00
C LEU A 266 -7.77 4.16 -12.05
N ALA A 267 -7.83 2.90 -12.51
CA ALA A 267 -8.96 2.40 -13.27
C ALA A 267 -10.17 2.17 -12.35
N PRO A 268 -11.39 2.02 -12.89
CA PRO A 268 -12.51 1.48 -12.13
C PRO A 268 -12.13 0.13 -11.47
N HIS A 269 -12.50 -0.05 -10.20
CA HIS A 269 -12.09 -1.16 -9.32
C HIS A 269 -10.57 -1.24 -9.06
N GLY A 270 -9.83 -0.17 -9.38
CA GLY A 270 -8.40 -0.06 -9.14
C GLY A 270 -8.06 0.10 -7.66
N VAL A 271 -6.87 -0.35 -7.28
CA VAL A 271 -6.35 -0.24 -5.91
C VAL A 271 -5.04 0.53 -5.92
N MET A 272 -4.94 1.56 -5.07
CA MET A 272 -3.67 2.20 -4.74
C MET A 272 -3.20 1.75 -3.35
N ASN A 273 -2.03 1.12 -3.28
CA ASN A 273 -1.36 0.77 -2.04
C ASN A 273 -0.27 1.81 -1.71
N VAL A 274 -0.46 2.55 -0.62
CA VAL A 274 0.52 3.49 -0.09
C VAL A 274 1.51 2.71 0.79
N PHE A 275 2.61 2.27 0.19
CA PHE A 275 3.70 1.52 0.83
C PHE A 275 4.99 2.37 0.88
N ALA A 276 4.89 3.57 1.47
CA ALA A 276 5.94 4.58 1.36
C ALA A 276 6.55 5.05 2.70
N GLY A 277 6.06 4.56 3.85
CA GLY A 277 6.55 5.03 5.16
C GLY A 277 6.15 6.47 5.46
N VAL A 278 5.00 6.92 4.97
CA VAL A 278 4.52 8.30 5.08
C VAL A 278 4.20 8.65 6.54
N PRO A 279 4.76 9.72 7.14
CA PRO A 279 4.47 10.09 8.53
C PRO A 279 2.97 10.24 8.81
N ARG A 280 2.51 9.79 9.98
CA ARG A 280 1.13 10.03 10.44
C ARG A 280 0.88 11.54 10.51
N GLY A 281 -0.30 11.98 10.07
CA GLY A 281 -0.63 13.41 9.92
C GLY A 281 -0.22 14.00 8.57
N THR A 282 0.34 13.21 7.65
CA THR A 282 0.55 13.67 6.27
C THR A 282 -0.78 13.67 5.54
N MET A 283 -1.29 14.86 5.28
CA MET A 283 -2.56 15.06 4.59
C MET A 283 -2.36 15.08 3.07
N VAL A 284 -3.23 14.37 2.36
CA VAL A 284 -3.28 14.34 0.89
C VAL A 284 -4.72 14.52 0.43
N ASP A 285 -4.93 15.42 -0.51
CA ASP A 285 -6.25 15.66 -1.10
C ASP A 285 -6.55 14.59 -2.17
N LEU A 286 -7.49 13.70 -1.84
CA LEU A 286 -7.92 12.59 -2.67
C LEU A 286 -9.37 12.80 -3.14
N ASP A 287 -9.68 12.36 -4.35
CA ASP A 287 -11.07 12.30 -4.80
C ASP A 287 -11.72 11.02 -4.26
N LEU A 288 -12.33 11.13 -3.08
CA LEU A 288 -13.03 9.99 -2.48
C LEU A 288 -14.34 9.66 -3.19
N SER A 289 -14.80 10.47 -4.14
CA SER A 289 -15.98 10.14 -4.96
C SER A 289 -15.78 8.82 -5.70
N GLU A 290 -14.54 8.58 -6.16
CA GLU A 290 -14.16 7.37 -6.88
C GLU A 290 -14.34 6.09 -6.06
N THR A 291 -14.39 6.16 -4.72
CA THR A 291 -14.58 4.99 -3.86
C THR A 291 -15.97 4.36 -4.00
N TYR A 292 -16.98 5.16 -4.35
CA TYR A 292 -18.36 4.72 -4.58
C TYR A 292 -18.83 4.87 -6.03
N LEU A 293 -18.28 5.79 -6.81
CA LEU A 293 -18.63 5.95 -8.24
C LEU A 293 -17.90 4.93 -9.12
N SER A 294 -16.65 4.61 -8.80
CA SER A 294 -15.78 3.73 -9.61
C SER A 294 -15.24 2.55 -8.80
N ASN A 295 -15.65 2.39 -7.53
CA ASN A 295 -15.18 1.34 -6.62
C ASN A 295 -13.65 1.29 -6.47
N THR A 296 -12.96 2.43 -6.52
CA THR A 296 -11.52 2.48 -6.25
C THR A 296 -11.24 2.28 -4.75
N ARG A 297 -10.02 1.82 -4.42
CA ARG A 297 -9.57 1.66 -3.03
C ARG A 297 -8.23 2.31 -2.83
N VAL A 298 -8.05 2.98 -1.69
CA VAL A 298 -6.74 3.40 -1.21
C VAL A 298 -6.46 2.61 0.05
N ILE A 299 -5.42 1.79 -0.02
CA ILE A 299 -4.98 0.91 1.05
C ILE A 299 -3.56 1.29 1.47
N GLY A 300 -3.13 0.73 2.59
CA GLY A 300 -1.77 0.93 3.08
C GLY A 300 -1.41 -0.14 4.08
N HIS A 301 -0.10 -0.37 4.19
CA HIS A 301 0.43 -1.37 5.11
C HIS A 301 1.85 -1.06 5.52
N SER A 302 2.13 -1.39 6.78
CA SER A 302 3.44 -1.38 7.38
C SER A 302 3.62 -2.66 8.21
N ALA A 303 4.87 -3.06 8.42
CA ALA A 303 5.32 -4.26 9.14
C ALA A 303 5.07 -5.59 8.41
N SER A 304 5.24 -6.70 9.14
CA SER A 304 5.02 -8.08 8.68
C SER A 304 4.73 -8.97 9.89
N LEU A 305 4.11 -10.11 9.65
CA LEU A 305 3.85 -11.18 10.61
C LEU A 305 4.87 -12.31 10.45
N MET A 306 4.96 -13.21 11.45
CA MET A 306 5.84 -14.39 11.35
C MET A 306 5.53 -15.26 10.13
N SER A 307 4.24 -15.42 9.79
CA SER A 307 3.80 -16.14 8.59
C SER A 307 4.35 -15.54 7.29
N ASP A 308 4.59 -14.22 7.23
CA ASP A 308 5.17 -13.59 6.05
C ASP A 308 6.66 -13.94 5.91
N PHE A 309 7.38 -14.11 7.02
CA PHE A 309 8.75 -14.62 7.00
C PHE A 309 8.80 -16.08 6.54
N GLU A 310 7.89 -16.92 7.03
CA GLU A 310 7.76 -18.31 6.59
C GLU A 310 7.53 -18.40 5.09
N LEU A 311 6.63 -17.58 4.54
CA LEU A 311 6.36 -17.52 3.11
C LEU A 311 7.58 -17.06 2.29
N VAL A 312 8.34 -16.06 2.78
CA VAL A 312 9.59 -15.64 2.12
C VAL A 312 10.61 -16.78 2.09
N LEU A 313 10.76 -17.52 3.19
CA LEU A 313 11.67 -18.67 3.26
C LEU A 313 11.22 -19.79 2.31
N GLU A 314 9.93 -20.11 2.30
CA GLU A 314 9.36 -21.11 1.38
C GLU A 314 9.65 -20.74 -0.09
N LYS A 315 9.35 -19.51 -0.49
CA LYS A 315 9.57 -19.01 -1.86
C LYS A 315 11.05 -18.94 -2.24
N THR A 316 11.91 -18.65 -1.27
CA THR A 316 13.36 -18.67 -1.49
C THR A 316 13.86 -20.09 -1.70
N ASN A 317 13.43 -21.04 -0.85
CA ASN A 317 13.82 -22.44 -0.93
C ASN A 317 13.30 -23.15 -2.18
N SER A 318 12.12 -22.74 -2.69
CA SER A 318 11.57 -23.26 -3.96
C SER A 318 12.24 -22.65 -5.20
N GLY A 319 13.04 -21.60 -5.04
CA GLY A 319 13.65 -20.85 -6.15
C GLY A 319 12.69 -19.89 -6.86
N GLU A 320 11.45 -19.75 -6.38
CA GLU A 320 10.47 -18.80 -6.93
C GLU A 320 10.80 -17.34 -6.58
N LEU A 321 11.58 -17.13 -5.51
CA LEU A 321 12.07 -15.82 -5.11
C LEU A 321 13.59 -15.87 -4.93
N SER A 322 14.31 -14.89 -5.50
CA SER A 322 15.74 -14.69 -5.23
C SER A 322 15.95 -13.39 -4.45
N PRO A 323 16.02 -13.43 -3.10
CA PRO A 323 16.13 -12.22 -2.28
C PRO A 323 17.40 -11.39 -2.54
N ASN A 324 18.46 -12.06 -3.00
CA ASN A 324 19.80 -11.50 -3.14
C ASN A 324 19.93 -10.48 -4.28
N ARG A 325 19.00 -10.47 -5.24
CA ARG A 325 18.95 -9.50 -6.36
C ARG A 325 18.74 -8.04 -5.92
N SER A 326 18.44 -7.85 -4.63
CA SER A 326 18.29 -6.53 -4.04
C SER A 326 19.58 -5.99 -3.43
N LEU A 327 20.67 -6.76 -3.33
CA LEU A 327 21.93 -6.32 -2.73
C LEU A 327 22.70 -5.39 -3.68
N ALA A 328 23.12 -4.22 -3.18
CA ALA A 328 23.92 -3.25 -3.95
C ALA A 328 25.34 -3.07 -3.39
N ALA A 329 25.51 -3.16 -2.07
CA ALA A 329 26.81 -2.96 -1.43
C ALA A 329 26.96 -3.77 -0.14
N ILE A 330 28.20 -4.09 0.20
CA ILE A 330 28.60 -4.80 1.41
C ILE A 330 29.67 -4.00 2.16
N GLY A 331 29.80 -4.20 3.47
CA GLY A 331 30.87 -3.60 4.27
C GLY A 331 30.98 -4.23 5.65
N SER A 332 32.06 -3.91 6.37
CA SER A 332 32.20 -4.29 7.78
C SER A 332 31.46 -3.34 8.71
N LEU A 333 31.49 -3.60 10.02
CA LEU A 333 30.85 -2.73 11.02
C LEU A 333 31.28 -1.25 10.90
N THR A 334 32.55 -1.00 10.58
CA THR A 334 33.09 0.36 10.35
C THR A 334 32.44 1.09 9.18
N ALA A 335 31.87 0.38 8.20
CA ALA A 335 31.17 0.96 7.05
C ALA A 335 29.71 1.33 7.35
N ALA A 336 29.19 1.02 8.55
CA ALA A 336 27.77 1.22 8.87
C ALA A 336 27.34 2.70 8.72
N LYS A 337 28.18 3.65 9.15
CA LYS A 337 27.90 5.09 9.01
C LYS A 337 27.77 5.50 7.55
N ASP A 338 28.70 5.07 6.71
CA ASP A 338 28.71 5.38 5.28
C ASP A 338 27.53 4.71 4.57
N GLY A 339 27.17 3.49 4.98
CA GLY A 339 25.98 2.79 4.50
C GLY A 339 24.69 3.56 4.80
N LEU A 340 24.53 4.06 6.03
CA LEU A 340 23.37 4.89 6.41
C LEU A 340 23.34 6.22 5.63
N GLN A 341 24.49 6.85 5.44
CA GLN A 341 24.60 8.09 4.65
C GLN A 341 24.23 7.84 3.18
N ALA A 342 24.71 6.75 2.58
CA ALA A 342 24.38 6.37 1.21
C ALA A 342 22.88 6.11 1.00
N VAL A 343 22.21 5.52 2.00
CA VAL A 343 20.74 5.35 1.99
C VAL A 343 20.03 6.70 2.06
N LYS A 344 20.48 7.60 2.95
CA LYS A 344 19.91 8.94 3.11
C LYS A 344 20.04 9.77 1.83
N ASP A 345 21.19 9.68 1.16
CA ASP A 345 21.49 10.43 -0.07
C ASP A 345 20.94 9.74 -1.33
N ALA A 346 20.26 8.59 -1.18
CA ALA A 346 19.74 7.78 -2.27
C ALA A 346 20.80 7.40 -3.33
N ALA A 347 22.05 7.21 -2.89
CA ALA A 347 23.21 6.97 -3.75
C ALA A 347 23.36 5.51 -4.23
N LEU A 348 22.44 4.62 -3.81
CA LEU A 348 22.40 3.20 -4.16
C LEU A 348 20.96 2.81 -4.53
N ALA A 349 20.79 1.95 -5.54
CA ALA A 349 19.48 1.45 -5.93
C ALA A 349 19.01 0.24 -5.09
N GLY A 350 19.95 -0.46 -4.43
CA GLY A 350 19.68 -1.65 -3.64
C GLY A 350 20.05 -1.53 -2.15
N LYS A 351 20.01 -2.66 -1.46
CA LYS A 351 20.30 -2.81 -0.04
C LYS A 351 21.80 -2.79 0.22
N VAL A 352 22.13 -2.31 1.42
CA VAL A 352 23.47 -2.42 2.00
C VAL A 352 23.43 -3.53 3.04
N VAL A 353 24.39 -4.45 3.01
CA VAL A 353 24.58 -5.45 4.06
C VAL A 353 25.86 -5.16 4.82
N ILE A 354 25.73 -5.01 6.13
CA ILE A 354 26.84 -4.81 7.05
C ILE A 354 27.13 -6.13 7.77
N TYR A 355 28.35 -6.65 7.58
CA TYR A 355 28.85 -7.83 8.24
C TYR A 355 29.63 -7.42 9.48
N PRO A 356 29.10 -7.63 10.71
CA PRO A 356 29.77 -7.14 11.91
C PRO A 356 31.02 -7.95 12.29
N ASN A 357 31.11 -9.19 11.83
CA ASN A 357 32.09 -10.18 12.31
C ASN A 357 33.30 -10.38 11.38
N ILE A 358 33.41 -9.57 10.33
CA ILE A 358 34.49 -9.68 9.34
C ILE A 358 35.61 -8.66 9.61
N LYS A 359 36.77 -8.87 8.97
CA LYS A 359 37.86 -7.89 8.87
C LYS A 359 37.35 -6.54 8.35
N GLU A 360 38.04 -5.46 8.72
CA GLU A 360 37.68 -4.11 8.27
C GLU A 360 37.63 -4.01 6.74
N MET A 361 36.54 -3.45 6.26
CA MET A 361 36.25 -3.26 4.85
C MET A 361 35.35 -2.03 4.66
N PRO A 362 35.74 -1.07 3.81
CA PRO A 362 34.89 0.07 3.51
C PRO A 362 33.61 -0.37 2.79
N LEU A 363 32.59 0.49 2.79
CA LEU A 363 31.39 0.26 1.99
C LEU A 363 31.79 0.07 0.52
N THR A 364 31.49 -1.10 -0.03
CA THR A 364 31.94 -1.51 -1.36
C THR A 364 30.75 -2.01 -2.16
N ARG A 365 30.53 -1.45 -3.34
CA ARG A 365 29.49 -1.87 -4.27
C ARG A 365 29.88 -3.18 -4.93
N LEU A 366 28.89 -3.96 -5.36
CA LEU A 366 29.15 -5.26 -5.99
C LEU A 366 30.01 -5.14 -7.27
N GLU A 367 29.81 -4.07 -8.04
CA GLU A 367 30.61 -3.76 -9.25
C GLU A 367 32.11 -3.54 -8.96
N GLU A 368 32.44 -2.98 -7.79
CA GLU A 368 33.83 -2.71 -7.39
C GLU A 368 34.57 -3.98 -6.93
N LEU A 369 33.86 -5.07 -6.66
CA LEU A 369 34.47 -6.34 -6.28
C LEU A 369 35.34 -6.91 -7.40
N LYS A 370 35.09 -6.53 -8.67
CA LYS A 370 35.92 -6.93 -9.80
C LYS A 370 37.39 -6.58 -9.60
N GLU A 371 37.66 -5.45 -8.97
CA GLU A 371 39.00 -4.95 -8.69
C GLU A 371 39.45 -5.32 -7.27
N LYS A 372 38.56 -5.16 -6.29
CA LYS A 372 38.89 -5.31 -4.86
C LYS A 372 38.92 -6.77 -4.40
N MET A 373 38.04 -7.63 -4.92
CA MET A 373 37.91 -9.04 -4.53
C MET A 373 37.55 -9.92 -5.75
N PRO A 374 38.47 -10.12 -6.71
CA PRO A 374 38.14 -10.74 -8.00
C PRO A 374 37.58 -12.16 -7.89
N THR A 375 37.99 -12.94 -6.88
CA THR A 375 37.48 -14.30 -6.66
C THR A 375 36.03 -14.33 -6.18
N VAL A 376 35.62 -13.32 -5.41
CA VAL A 376 34.22 -13.11 -5.01
C VAL A 376 33.41 -12.66 -6.21
N TYR A 377 33.90 -11.67 -6.96
CA TYR A 377 33.22 -11.15 -8.15
C TYR A 377 32.96 -12.23 -9.20
N ALA A 378 33.91 -13.14 -9.42
CA ALA A 378 33.77 -14.26 -10.34
C ALA A 378 32.65 -15.25 -9.97
N LYS A 379 32.13 -15.18 -8.74
CA LYS A 379 31.05 -16.04 -8.23
C LYS A 379 29.68 -15.35 -8.19
N LEU A 380 29.60 -14.07 -8.56
CA LEU A 380 28.32 -13.40 -8.82
C LEU A 380 27.60 -14.10 -9.99
N ASN A 381 26.28 -13.99 -10.05
CA ASN A 381 25.53 -14.57 -11.17
C ASN A 381 25.76 -13.77 -12.47
N ALA A 382 25.17 -14.22 -13.59
CA ALA A 382 25.30 -13.56 -14.88
C ALA A 382 24.79 -12.09 -14.91
N HIS A 383 23.95 -11.71 -13.94
CA HIS A 383 23.41 -10.36 -13.78
C HIS A 383 24.22 -9.51 -12.78
N GLY A 384 25.29 -10.06 -12.20
CA GLY A 384 26.07 -9.40 -11.16
C GLY A 384 25.44 -9.45 -9.76
N ASP A 385 24.40 -10.27 -9.56
CA ASP A 385 23.76 -10.43 -8.25
C ASP A 385 24.57 -11.33 -7.33
N TRP A 386 24.39 -11.09 -6.02
CA TRP A 386 25.00 -11.88 -4.96
C TRP A 386 24.46 -13.31 -4.91
N THR A 387 25.36 -14.27 -4.69
CA THR A 387 25.07 -15.71 -4.66
C THR A 387 25.59 -16.33 -3.36
N ASN A 388 25.12 -17.54 -3.05
CA ASN A 388 25.64 -18.28 -1.90
C ASN A 388 27.14 -18.58 -2.08
N GLU A 389 27.57 -18.91 -3.30
CA GLU A 389 28.97 -19.17 -3.61
C GLU A 389 29.84 -17.92 -3.42
N ALA A 390 29.35 -16.74 -3.83
CA ALA A 390 30.02 -15.46 -3.60
C ALA A 390 30.13 -15.16 -2.10
N GLU A 391 29.07 -15.41 -1.33
CA GLU A 391 29.08 -15.23 0.12
C GLU A 391 30.07 -16.15 0.83
N GLU A 392 30.10 -17.43 0.46
CA GLU A 392 31.05 -18.39 1.02
C GLU A 392 32.50 -17.97 0.75
N GLU A 393 32.83 -17.56 -0.48
CA GLU A 393 34.17 -17.07 -0.82
C GLU A 393 34.51 -15.76 -0.10
N PHE A 394 33.54 -14.85 -0.01
CA PHE A 394 33.69 -13.60 0.73
C PHE A 394 34.01 -13.86 2.21
N LEU A 395 33.21 -14.70 2.88
CA LEU A 395 33.40 -15.04 4.28
C LEU A 395 34.71 -15.82 4.50
N ARG A 396 35.09 -16.71 3.58
CA ARG A 396 36.39 -17.43 3.64
C ARG A 396 37.58 -16.46 3.66
N LEU A 397 37.50 -15.35 2.92
CA LEU A 397 38.56 -14.33 2.89
C LEU A 397 38.52 -13.39 4.10
N MET A 398 37.30 -13.04 4.55
CA MET A 398 37.06 -11.92 5.43
C MET A 398 36.83 -12.30 6.90
N LEU A 399 36.48 -13.55 7.21
CA LEU A 399 36.45 -14.00 8.60
C LEU A 399 37.88 -14.07 9.18
N PRO A 400 38.05 -13.82 10.49
CA PRO A 400 39.35 -13.84 11.16
C PRO A 400 40.12 -15.15 11.03
#